data_AF-A0A1R1JUR3-F1
#
_entry.id   AF-A0A1R1JUR3-F1
#
_cell.length_a   1.000
_cell.length_b   1.000
_cell.length_c   1.000
_cell.angle_alpha   90.00
_cell.angle_beta   90.00
_cell.angle_gamma   90.00
#
_symmetry.space_group_name_H-M   'P 1'
#
loop_
_entity.id
_entity.type
_entity.pdbx_description
1 polymer ?
#
loop_
_entity_poly.entity_id
_entity_poly.type
_entity_poly.pdbx_seq_one_letter_code
_entity_poly.pdbx_strand_id
1 'polypeptide(L)'
;MKLAIDVQTMHIYMGKDSANRTMFFGSTLTQATSVTREFQASDLPSGGVLSNKHWIFQELSFDPTSRLRRGNLYQPETQKPWPADQVIDHPPPELTAVPKADRVDEFRVRRTVYPYEPCRELIRLPGTGIGATLALGTAESWSLWRVVQAEFSVSGAVLVTLKSRSYLGTLPDVDLGKINVDFHADITRALGRAADAAHRESPVSVIDQCRNALVVCLARWLVQENREPHTVLTEDLGELTKKVSDDNHCIKAIARLIGRLHARGKDNERLRRQSRTPDEDDADLAVQSLGFALREFGWIATNVP
;
A
#
# COMPACT_ATOMS: atom_id res chain seq x y z
N MET A 1 -18.91 -14.89 -11.09
CA MET A 1 -19.83 -14.11 -10.25
C MET A 1 -19.75 -12.66 -10.72
N LYS A 2 -20.86 -12.04 -11.08
CA LYS A 2 -20.95 -10.62 -11.46
C LYS A 2 -21.46 -9.80 -10.29
N LEU A 3 -21.21 -8.50 -10.35
CA LEU A 3 -21.63 -7.52 -9.36
C LEU A 3 -22.37 -6.39 -10.09
N ALA A 4 -23.44 -5.87 -9.49
CA ALA A 4 -24.14 -4.71 -10.02
C ALA A 4 -24.46 -3.74 -8.89
N ILE A 5 -24.26 -2.45 -9.12
CA ILE A 5 -24.53 -1.42 -8.10
C ILE A 5 -25.63 -0.48 -8.59
N ASP A 6 -26.69 -0.34 -7.79
CA ASP A 6 -27.79 0.58 -8.06
C ASP A 6 -27.36 2.02 -7.81
N VAL A 7 -27.53 2.87 -8.81
CA VAL A 7 -27.08 4.27 -8.79
C VAL A 7 -27.90 5.16 -7.86
N GLN A 8 -29.12 4.76 -7.51
CA GLN A 8 -30.03 5.54 -6.67
C GLN A 8 -29.91 5.14 -5.21
N THR A 9 -29.85 3.84 -4.94
CA THR A 9 -29.88 3.29 -3.58
C THR A 9 -28.50 2.89 -3.06
N MET A 10 -27.50 2.79 -3.95
CA MET A 10 -26.17 2.23 -3.66
C MET A 10 -26.22 0.77 -3.16
N HIS A 11 -27.36 0.09 -3.31
CA HIS A 11 -27.45 -1.33 -3.06
C HIS A 11 -26.62 -2.10 -4.06
N ILE A 12 -25.94 -3.13 -3.56
CA ILE A 12 -25.10 -3.98 -4.39
C ILE A 12 -25.73 -5.35 -4.50
N TYR A 13 -25.78 -5.83 -5.72
CA TYR A 13 -26.35 -7.11 -6.07
C TYR A 13 -25.29 -8.00 -6.70
N MET A 14 -25.37 -9.30 -6.45
CA MET A 14 -24.47 -10.30 -6.99
C MET A 14 -25.25 -11.44 -7.63
N GLY A 15 -24.63 -12.07 -8.62
CA GLY A 15 -25.10 -13.34 -9.19
C GLY A 15 -24.34 -13.74 -10.45
N LYS A 16 -24.63 -14.93 -10.99
CA LYS A 16 -23.93 -15.46 -12.17
C LYS A 16 -24.51 -14.90 -13.47
N ASP A 17 -25.84 -15.00 -13.60
CA ASP A 17 -26.60 -14.66 -14.81
C ASP A 17 -27.72 -13.62 -14.53
N SER A 18 -27.85 -13.14 -13.28
CA SER A 18 -28.76 -12.08 -12.83
C SER A 18 -28.40 -11.59 -11.43
N ALA A 19 -28.77 -10.35 -11.07
CA ALA A 19 -28.71 -9.84 -9.70
C ALA A 19 -29.85 -10.41 -8.87
N ASN A 20 -29.61 -11.56 -8.26
CA ASN A 20 -30.62 -12.24 -7.45
C ASN A 20 -30.28 -12.28 -5.96
N ARG A 21 -29.13 -11.72 -5.57
CA ARG A 21 -28.72 -11.63 -4.16
C ARG A 21 -28.20 -10.24 -3.86
N THR A 22 -28.82 -9.58 -2.89
CA THR A 22 -28.28 -8.36 -2.30
C THR A 22 -27.09 -8.70 -1.41
N MET A 23 -26.00 -7.94 -1.49
CA MET A 23 -24.92 -8.07 -0.53
C MET A 23 -25.36 -7.57 0.84
N PHE A 24 -24.88 -8.24 1.88
CA PHE A 24 -25.11 -7.81 3.26
C PHE A 24 -24.46 -6.44 3.51
N PHE A 25 -25.14 -5.65 4.33
CA PHE A 25 -24.67 -4.37 4.85
C PHE A 25 -23.33 -4.58 5.58
N GLY A 26 -22.34 -3.72 5.32
CA GLY A 26 -20.99 -3.81 5.90
C GLY A 26 -19.89 -4.36 4.98
N SER A 27 -20.21 -4.76 3.75
CA SER A 27 -19.19 -5.10 2.74
C SER A 27 -18.46 -3.84 2.27
N THR A 28 -17.14 -3.77 2.45
CA THR A 28 -16.33 -2.62 1.99
C THR A 28 -16.07 -2.74 0.49
N LEU A 29 -16.61 -1.81 -0.29
CA LEU A 29 -16.30 -1.64 -1.70
C LEU A 29 -15.47 -0.38 -1.89
N THR A 30 -14.43 -0.48 -2.71
CA THR A 30 -13.56 0.64 -3.02
C THR A 30 -13.28 0.67 -4.51
N GLN A 31 -13.28 1.86 -5.11
CA GLN A 31 -12.87 2.00 -6.50
C GLN A 31 -11.38 1.70 -6.62
N ALA A 32 -11.01 0.97 -7.66
CA ALA A 32 -9.66 0.54 -7.93
C ALA A 32 -9.21 1.04 -9.32
N THR A 33 -8.02 1.60 -9.38
CA THR A 33 -7.38 2.03 -10.63
C THR A 33 -6.03 1.35 -10.76
N SER A 34 -5.74 0.78 -11.92
CA SER A 34 -4.42 0.23 -12.23
C SER A 34 -3.39 1.36 -12.35
N VAL A 35 -2.29 1.25 -11.62
CA VAL A 35 -1.21 2.24 -11.64
C VAL A 35 -0.19 1.84 -12.69
N THR A 36 -0.08 2.65 -13.74
CA THR A 36 0.94 2.54 -14.78
C THR A 36 2.09 3.54 -14.51
N ARG A 37 3.12 3.54 -15.36
CA ARG A 37 4.25 4.48 -15.22
C ARG A 37 3.84 5.95 -15.34
N GLU A 38 2.73 6.24 -16.01
CA GLU A 38 2.23 7.60 -16.28
C GLU A 38 1.06 7.97 -15.36
N PHE A 39 0.79 7.17 -14.32
CA PHE A 39 -0.34 7.38 -13.42
C PHE A 39 -0.29 8.76 -12.74
N GLN A 40 -1.39 9.49 -12.85
CA GLN A 40 -1.60 10.78 -12.20
C GLN A 40 -2.85 10.73 -11.32
N ALA A 41 -2.94 11.63 -10.34
CA ALA A 41 -4.11 11.74 -9.48
C ALA A 41 -5.41 12.02 -10.26
N SER A 42 -5.32 12.60 -11.47
CA SER A 42 -6.44 12.79 -12.39
C SER A 42 -7.02 11.49 -12.96
N ASP A 43 -6.28 10.37 -12.89
CA ASP A 43 -6.74 9.05 -13.33
C ASP A 43 -7.64 8.38 -12.27
N LEU A 44 -7.65 8.92 -11.05
CA LEU A 44 -8.52 8.47 -9.99
C LEU A 44 -9.94 8.98 -10.16
N PRO A 45 -10.94 8.23 -9.66
CA PRO A 45 -12.32 8.70 -9.64
C PRO A 45 -12.43 10.00 -8.85
N SER A 46 -13.11 11.01 -9.39
CA SER A 46 -13.23 12.33 -8.75
C SER A 46 -14.04 12.34 -7.45
N GLY A 47 -14.76 11.26 -7.13
CA GLY A 47 -15.53 11.12 -5.91
C GLY A 47 -16.12 9.72 -5.75
N GLY A 48 -16.95 9.52 -4.72
CA GLY A 48 -17.62 8.25 -4.44
C GLY A 48 -18.71 7.87 -5.45
N VAL A 49 -19.06 8.77 -6.38
CA VAL A 49 -20.00 8.49 -7.46
C VAL A 49 -19.42 7.43 -8.37
N LEU A 50 -20.17 6.34 -8.53
CA LEU A 50 -19.75 5.22 -9.35
C LEU A 50 -19.69 5.63 -10.82
N SER A 51 -18.60 5.22 -11.47
CA SER A 51 -18.47 5.33 -12.92
C SER A 51 -18.28 3.93 -13.51
N ASN A 52 -18.74 3.75 -14.74
CA ASN A 52 -18.50 2.55 -15.53
C ASN A 52 -17.06 2.50 -16.11
N LYS A 53 -16.11 3.24 -15.53
CA LYS A 53 -14.73 3.35 -16.03
C LYS A 53 -13.69 2.74 -15.10
N HIS A 54 -13.97 2.67 -13.80
CA HIS A 54 -13.00 2.19 -12.81
C HIS A 54 -13.31 0.77 -12.37
N TRP A 55 -12.29 0.04 -11.93
CA TRP A 55 -12.47 -1.27 -11.32
C TRP A 55 -13.05 -1.12 -9.91
N ILE A 56 -13.57 -2.21 -9.36
CA ILE A 56 -14.13 -2.27 -8.00
C ILE A 56 -13.42 -3.38 -7.23
N PHE A 57 -12.87 -3.03 -6.07
CA PHE A 57 -12.33 -3.95 -5.10
C PHE A 57 -13.36 -4.18 -3.99
N GLN A 58 -13.82 -5.42 -3.85
CA GLN A 58 -14.63 -5.87 -2.74
C GLN A 58 -13.72 -6.52 -1.69
N GLU A 59 -13.55 -5.87 -0.56
CA GLU A 59 -12.74 -6.39 0.53
C GLU A 59 -13.47 -7.56 1.23
N LEU A 60 -12.74 -8.67 1.42
CA LEU A 60 -13.21 -9.83 2.17
C LEU A 60 -12.53 -9.92 3.54
N SER A 61 -11.28 -9.46 3.63
CA SER A 61 -10.54 -9.40 4.89
C SER A 61 -9.43 -8.36 4.83
N PHE A 62 -9.13 -7.76 5.98
CA PHE A 62 -7.98 -6.90 6.20
C PHE A 62 -7.21 -7.38 7.44
N ASP A 63 -5.91 -7.63 7.27
CA ASP A 63 -4.98 -7.84 8.37
C ASP A 63 -4.19 -6.56 8.61
N PRO A 64 -4.43 -5.84 9.71
CA PRO A 64 -3.74 -4.59 10.01
C PRO A 64 -2.26 -4.78 10.35
N THR A 65 -1.87 -5.96 10.85
CA THR A 65 -0.49 -6.26 11.26
C THR A 65 0.39 -6.48 10.04
N SER A 66 -0.05 -7.35 9.13
CA SER A 66 0.69 -7.62 7.88
C SER A 66 0.37 -6.62 6.77
N ARG A 67 -0.63 -5.75 6.98
CA ARG A 67 -1.17 -4.78 6.01
C ARG A 67 -1.54 -5.45 4.70
N LEU A 68 -2.19 -6.60 4.82
CA LEU A 68 -2.71 -7.37 3.70
C LEU A 68 -4.22 -7.17 3.60
N ARG A 69 -4.69 -6.85 2.40
CA ARG A 69 -6.11 -6.90 2.04
C ARG A 69 -6.32 -8.09 1.12
N ARG A 70 -7.38 -8.85 1.35
CA ARG A 70 -7.81 -9.91 0.43
C ARG A 70 -9.21 -9.60 -0.04
N GLY A 71 -9.47 -9.72 -1.33
CA GLY A 71 -10.76 -9.33 -1.88
C GLY A 71 -10.96 -9.71 -3.34
N ASN A 72 -12.19 -9.55 -3.81
CA ASN A 72 -12.54 -9.80 -5.21
C ASN A 72 -12.36 -8.50 -6.01
N LEU A 73 -11.77 -8.62 -7.20
CA LEU A 73 -11.59 -7.50 -8.13
C LEU A 73 -12.53 -7.64 -9.32
N TYR A 74 -13.24 -6.56 -9.63
CA TYR A 74 -14.20 -6.48 -10.72
C TYR A 74 -13.86 -5.33 -11.67
N GLN A 75 -14.16 -5.51 -12.95
CA GLN A 75 -14.02 -4.49 -14.00
C GLN A 75 -15.40 -4.14 -14.56
N PRO A 76 -15.61 -2.92 -15.09
CA PRO A 76 -16.85 -2.56 -15.75
C PRO A 76 -17.18 -3.51 -16.90
N GLU A 77 -18.44 -3.94 -16.99
CA GLU A 77 -18.88 -4.78 -18.11
C GLU A 77 -19.08 -3.90 -19.36
N THR A 78 -18.30 -4.16 -20.42
CA THR A 78 -18.29 -3.35 -21.65
C THR A 78 -19.23 -3.90 -22.74
N GLN A 79 -19.62 -5.18 -22.68
CA GLN A 79 -20.25 -5.85 -23.82
C GLN A 79 -21.79 -5.93 -23.83
N LYS A 80 -22.46 -5.39 -22.81
CA LYS A 80 -23.87 -4.95 -22.83
C LYS A 80 -24.21 -4.52 -21.40
N PRO A 81 -24.86 -3.36 -21.18
CA PRO A 81 -25.46 -3.11 -19.89
C PRO A 81 -26.40 -4.27 -19.56
N TRP A 82 -26.43 -4.71 -18.31
CA TRP A 82 -27.53 -5.56 -17.87
C TRP A 82 -28.84 -4.86 -18.26
N PRO A 83 -29.78 -5.58 -18.89
CA PRO A 83 -31.05 -4.97 -19.18
C PRO A 83 -31.65 -4.57 -17.83
N ALA A 84 -32.13 -3.32 -17.75
CA ALA A 84 -32.50 -2.65 -16.51
C ALA A 84 -33.61 -3.37 -15.71
N ASP A 85 -34.14 -4.47 -16.25
CA ASP A 85 -35.31 -5.25 -15.85
C ASP A 85 -34.99 -6.55 -15.08
N GLN A 86 -33.74 -6.78 -14.63
CA GLN A 86 -33.35 -8.06 -13.98
C GLN A 86 -32.69 -7.94 -12.60
N VAL A 87 -33.03 -6.92 -11.82
CA VAL A 87 -32.74 -6.93 -10.37
C VAL A 87 -33.92 -7.57 -9.65
N ILE A 88 -33.67 -8.68 -8.95
CA ILE A 88 -34.68 -9.32 -8.11
C ILE A 88 -34.48 -8.80 -6.69
N ASP A 89 -35.41 -7.97 -6.24
CA ASP A 89 -35.36 -7.37 -4.90
C ASP A 89 -36.01 -8.34 -3.89
N HIS A 90 -35.22 -8.82 -2.92
CA HIS A 90 -35.66 -9.74 -1.85
C HIS A 90 -36.58 -10.91 -2.29
N PRO A 91 -36.15 -11.82 -3.21
CA PRO A 91 -36.97 -12.97 -3.56
C PRO A 91 -37.18 -13.88 -2.34
N PRO A 92 -38.41 -14.38 -2.10
CA PRO A 92 -38.68 -15.43 -1.13
C PRO A 92 -37.65 -16.58 -1.25
N PRO A 93 -37.07 -17.08 -0.14
CA PRO A 93 -36.07 -18.15 -0.15
C PRO A 93 -36.49 -19.37 -0.98
N GLU A 94 -37.79 -19.68 -0.97
CA GLU A 94 -38.43 -20.79 -1.67
C GLU A 94 -38.28 -20.69 -3.20
N LEU A 95 -38.27 -19.46 -3.75
CA LEU A 95 -38.05 -19.20 -5.18
C LEU A 95 -36.57 -19.29 -5.58
N THR A 96 -35.66 -19.17 -4.61
CA THR A 96 -34.20 -19.32 -4.84
C THR A 96 -33.70 -20.75 -4.67
N ALA A 97 -34.49 -21.62 -4.04
CA ALA A 97 -34.13 -23.01 -3.72
C ALA A 97 -34.42 -24.00 -4.87
N VAL A 98 -35.29 -23.64 -5.83
CA VAL A 98 -35.67 -24.52 -6.94
C VAL A 98 -34.84 -24.18 -8.19
N PRO A 99 -34.02 -25.11 -8.74
CA PRO A 99 -33.11 -24.86 -9.86
C PRO A 99 -33.77 -24.44 -11.18
N LYS A 100 -35.11 -24.48 -11.27
CA LYS A 100 -35.92 -24.17 -12.46
C LYS A 100 -37.17 -23.36 -12.12
N ALA A 101 -37.16 -22.56 -11.05
CA ALA A 101 -38.23 -21.59 -10.87
C ALA A 101 -38.13 -20.56 -12.00
N ASP A 102 -39.11 -20.59 -12.91
CA ASP A 102 -39.31 -19.50 -13.86
C ASP A 102 -39.44 -18.22 -13.02
N ARG A 103 -38.44 -17.34 -13.17
CA ARG A 103 -38.30 -16.12 -12.39
C ARG A 103 -39.57 -15.30 -12.59
N VAL A 104 -40.45 -15.28 -11.58
CA VAL A 104 -41.73 -14.59 -11.65
C VAL A 104 -41.46 -13.10 -11.85
N ASP A 105 -42.05 -12.49 -12.88
CA ASP A 105 -41.87 -11.09 -13.22
C ASP A 105 -42.27 -10.14 -12.07
N GLU A 106 -43.12 -10.60 -11.14
CA GLU A 106 -43.57 -9.87 -9.95
C GLU A 106 -42.44 -9.42 -9.01
N PHE A 107 -41.31 -10.14 -8.97
CA PHE A 107 -40.16 -9.79 -8.12
C PHE A 107 -39.07 -9.02 -8.86
N ARG A 108 -39.26 -8.77 -10.16
CA ARG A 108 -38.31 -8.00 -10.96
C ARG A 108 -38.62 -6.52 -10.82
N VAL A 109 -37.67 -5.77 -10.29
CA VAL A 109 -37.77 -4.32 -10.23
C VAL A 109 -36.84 -3.74 -11.28
N ARG A 110 -37.35 -2.79 -12.07
CA ARG A 110 -36.52 -2.06 -13.01
C ARG A 110 -35.62 -1.09 -12.25
N ARG A 111 -34.31 -1.30 -12.29
CA ARG A 111 -33.31 -0.45 -11.63
C ARG A 111 -32.24 -0.03 -12.62
N THR A 112 -31.74 1.18 -12.47
CA THR A 112 -30.55 1.63 -13.18
C THR A 112 -29.33 1.18 -12.39
N VAL A 113 -28.56 0.26 -12.96
CA VAL A 113 -27.38 -0.33 -12.29
C VAL A 113 -26.13 -0.20 -13.14
N TYR A 114 -24.97 -0.11 -12.49
CA TYR A 114 -23.67 -0.29 -13.14
C TYR A 114 -23.22 -1.74 -12.99
N PRO A 115 -23.13 -2.51 -14.10
CA PRO A 115 -22.68 -3.89 -14.07
C PRO A 115 -21.15 -4.00 -14.10
N TYR A 116 -20.65 -4.96 -13.32
CA TYR A 116 -19.25 -5.30 -13.21
C TYR A 116 -19.06 -6.82 -13.34
N GLU A 117 -18.03 -7.20 -14.08
CA GLU A 117 -17.62 -8.57 -14.26
C GLU A 117 -16.27 -8.83 -13.57
N PRO A 118 -15.89 -10.09 -13.32
CA PRO A 118 -14.57 -10.41 -12.77
C PRO A 118 -13.44 -9.76 -13.57
N CYS A 119 -12.48 -9.12 -12.90
CA CYS A 119 -11.42 -8.33 -13.54
C CYS A 119 -10.41 -9.21 -14.29
N ARG A 120 -10.79 -9.65 -15.49
CA ARG A 120 -9.92 -10.44 -16.37
C ARG A 120 -8.76 -9.63 -16.92
N GLU A 121 -8.88 -8.30 -16.98
CA GLU A 121 -7.80 -7.41 -17.37
C GLU A 121 -6.56 -7.59 -16.49
N LEU A 122 -6.71 -7.71 -15.17
CA LEU A 122 -5.59 -7.98 -14.25
C LEU A 122 -4.90 -9.32 -14.57
N ILE A 123 -5.68 -10.38 -14.76
CA ILE A 123 -5.14 -11.73 -15.01
C ILE A 123 -4.41 -11.81 -16.36
N ARG A 124 -4.78 -10.98 -17.34
CA ARG A 124 -4.10 -10.88 -18.64
C ARG A 124 -2.77 -10.14 -18.58
N LEU A 125 -2.47 -9.43 -17.48
CA LEU A 125 -1.16 -8.81 -17.30
C LEU A 125 -0.07 -9.90 -17.17
N PRO A 126 1.19 -9.57 -17.53
CA PRO A 126 2.32 -10.46 -17.29
C PRO A 126 2.38 -10.93 -15.84
N GLY A 127 2.70 -12.21 -15.63
CA GLY A 127 2.72 -12.80 -14.29
C GLY A 127 1.37 -12.78 -13.58
N THR A 128 0.26 -12.78 -14.32
CA THR A 128 -1.12 -12.72 -13.79
C THR A 128 -1.40 -11.47 -12.94
N GLY A 129 -0.69 -10.38 -13.23
CA GLY A 129 -0.78 -9.13 -12.48
C GLY A 129 -0.03 -9.12 -11.16
N ILE A 130 0.72 -10.18 -10.81
CA ILE A 130 1.60 -10.17 -9.64
C ILE A 130 2.65 -9.08 -9.81
N GLY A 131 2.80 -8.23 -8.79
CA GLY A 131 3.65 -7.06 -8.79
C GLY A 131 3.01 -5.81 -9.38
N ALA A 132 1.84 -5.91 -10.03
CA ALA A 132 1.08 -4.74 -10.45
C ALA A 132 0.67 -3.91 -9.23
N THR A 133 0.54 -2.60 -9.42
CA THR A 133 0.09 -1.69 -8.38
C THR A 133 -1.34 -1.23 -8.69
N LEU A 134 -2.17 -1.25 -7.67
CA LEU A 134 -3.53 -0.70 -7.67
C LEU A 134 -3.58 0.49 -6.73
N ALA A 135 -4.21 1.57 -7.17
CA ALA A 135 -4.66 2.63 -6.30
C ALA A 135 -6.09 2.32 -5.87
N LEU A 136 -6.33 2.26 -4.56
CA LEU A 136 -7.66 2.05 -3.98
C LEU A 136 -8.16 3.38 -3.40
N GLY A 137 -9.30 3.86 -3.87
CA GLY A 137 -9.95 5.07 -3.38
C GLY A 137 -10.36 6.02 -4.50
N THR A 138 -10.45 7.31 -4.17
CA THR A 138 -10.82 8.41 -5.06
C THR A 138 -9.70 9.44 -5.10
N ALA A 139 -9.81 10.45 -5.97
CA ALA A 139 -8.87 11.56 -6.02
C ALA A 139 -8.78 12.33 -4.69
N GLU A 140 -9.83 12.31 -3.87
CA GLU A 140 -9.86 12.94 -2.54
C GLU A 140 -9.11 12.12 -1.49
N SER A 141 -9.17 10.78 -1.55
CA SER A 141 -8.51 9.89 -0.61
C SER A 141 -8.25 8.54 -1.26
N TRP A 142 -6.96 8.20 -1.38
CA TRP A 142 -6.53 6.95 -1.98
C TRP A 142 -5.28 6.40 -1.30
N SER A 143 -5.03 5.11 -1.54
CA SER A 143 -3.86 4.39 -1.04
C SER A 143 -3.31 3.45 -2.10
N LEU A 144 -2.02 3.14 -2.04
CA LEU A 144 -1.35 2.28 -3.02
C LEU A 144 -1.21 0.86 -2.48
N TRP A 145 -1.45 -0.11 -3.35
CA TRP A 145 -1.45 -1.53 -3.01
C TRP A 145 -0.79 -2.34 -4.12
N ARG A 146 0.14 -3.21 -3.76
CA ARG A 146 0.81 -4.14 -4.68
C ARG A 146 0.08 -5.47 -4.67
N VAL A 147 -0.22 -5.99 -5.85
CA VAL A 147 -0.75 -7.34 -6.01
C VAL A 147 0.36 -8.32 -5.67
N VAL A 148 0.18 -9.12 -4.62
CA VAL A 148 1.14 -10.18 -4.24
C VAL A 148 0.68 -11.55 -4.72
N GLN A 149 -0.63 -11.71 -4.94
CA GLN A 149 -1.24 -12.95 -5.42
C GLN A 149 -2.54 -12.63 -6.15
N ALA A 150 -2.81 -13.37 -7.22
CA ALA A 150 -4.07 -13.31 -7.96
C ALA A 150 -4.52 -14.73 -8.32
N GLU A 151 -5.80 -15.03 -8.09
CA GLU A 151 -6.39 -16.35 -8.29
C GLU A 151 -7.71 -16.21 -9.03
N PHE A 152 -8.00 -17.16 -9.91
CA PHE A 152 -9.32 -17.28 -10.53
C PHE A 152 -10.12 -18.37 -9.81
N SER A 153 -11.18 -17.98 -9.12
CA SER A 153 -12.04 -18.90 -8.37
C SER A 153 -12.94 -19.71 -9.32
N VAL A 154 -13.33 -20.93 -8.90
CA VAL A 154 -14.36 -21.75 -9.57
C VAL A 154 -15.69 -21.00 -9.70
N SER A 155 -16.00 -20.10 -8.77
CA SER A 155 -17.17 -19.20 -8.84
C SER A 155 -17.07 -18.14 -9.96
N GLY A 156 -15.93 -18.09 -10.63
CA GLY A 156 -15.57 -17.14 -11.67
C GLY A 156 -15.08 -15.79 -11.15
N ALA A 157 -14.86 -15.62 -9.84
CA ALA A 157 -14.32 -14.37 -9.27
C ALA A 157 -12.79 -14.29 -9.45
N VAL A 158 -12.27 -13.07 -9.60
CA VAL A 158 -10.83 -12.79 -9.55
C VAL A 158 -10.51 -12.37 -8.11
N LEU A 159 -9.88 -13.26 -7.36
CA LEU A 159 -9.49 -13.04 -5.98
C LEU A 159 -8.06 -12.52 -5.95
N VAL A 160 -7.83 -11.40 -5.27
CA VAL A 160 -6.51 -10.78 -5.15
C VAL A 160 -6.12 -10.65 -3.69
N THR A 161 -4.83 -10.86 -3.43
CA THR A 161 -4.19 -10.45 -2.18
C THR A 161 -3.32 -9.24 -2.49
N LEU A 162 -3.56 -8.18 -1.75
CA LEU A 162 -2.95 -6.88 -1.90
C LEU A 162 -2.11 -6.58 -0.66
N LYS A 163 -0.87 -6.14 -0.85
CA LYS A 163 -0.02 -5.62 0.21
C LYS A 163 0.05 -4.11 0.09
N SER A 164 -0.15 -3.39 1.18
CA SER A 164 -0.01 -1.94 1.18
C SER A 164 1.37 -1.55 0.64
N ARG A 165 1.40 -0.72 -0.40
CA ARG A 165 2.60 0.04 -0.80
C ARG A 165 2.73 1.31 0.03
N SER A 166 1.59 1.80 0.51
CA SER A 166 1.55 2.87 1.51
C SER A 166 2.37 2.40 2.71
N TYR A 167 3.38 3.21 3.02
CA TYR A 167 4.31 3.13 4.15
C TYR A 167 5.42 2.10 3.95
N LEU A 168 6.51 2.54 3.33
CA LEU A 168 7.87 2.06 3.63
C LEU A 168 7.93 1.68 5.11
N GLY A 169 8.48 0.51 5.46
CA GLY A 169 8.30 -0.09 6.79
C GLY A 169 8.27 0.97 7.89
N THR A 170 7.14 1.15 8.59
CA THR A 170 6.96 2.30 9.48
C THR A 170 8.17 2.43 10.40
N LEU A 171 8.81 3.60 10.38
CA LEU A 171 9.90 3.88 11.31
C LEU A 171 9.38 3.57 12.71
N PRO A 172 10.09 2.73 13.49
CA PRO A 172 9.61 2.32 14.79
C PRO A 172 9.58 3.51 15.74
N ASP A 173 8.60 3.52 16.65
CA ASP A 173 8.47 4.56 17.66
C ASP A 173 9.67 4.54 18.60
N VAL A 174 10.26 5.71 18.79
CA VAL A 174 11.42 5.91 19.65
C VAL A 174 10.96 6.26 21.06
N ASP A 175 11.47 5.52 22.04
CA ASP A 175 11.33 5.82 23.46
C ASP A 175 12.33 6.90 23.86
N LEU A 176 11.83 8.14 23.96
CA LEU A 176 12.63 9.30 24.37
C LEU A 176 13.20 9.13 25.79
N GLY A 177 12.63 8.27 26.63
CA GLY A 177 13.17 7.96 27.96
C GLY A 177 14.54 7.26 27.91
N LYS A 178 14.91 6.65 26.77
CA LYS A 178 16.20 5.99 26.55
C LYS A 178 17.26 6.90 25.92
N ILE A 179 16.91 8.16 25.66
CA ILE A 179 17.74 9.11 24.93
C ILE A 179 18.00 10.32 25.82
N ASN A 180 19.22 10.84 25.79
CA ASN A 180 19.55 12.11 26.46
C ASN A 180 18.59 13.23 26.00
N VAL A 181 18.04 13.97 26.96
CA VAL A 181 17.07 15.06 26.75
C VAL A 181 17.57 16.13 25.77
N ASP A 182 18.86 16.42 25.76
CA ASP A 182 19.46 17.40 24.85
C ASP A 182 19.31 17.02 23.36
N PHE A 183 19.05 15.74 23.09
CA PHE A 183 18.97 15.17 21.75
C PHE A 183 17.54 14.97 21.25
N HIS A 184 16.52 15.11 22.11
CA HIS A 184 15.12 14.79 21.79
C HIS A 184 14.60 15.56 20.58
N ALA A 185 14.81 16.88 20.57
CA ALA A 185 14.30 17.76 19.51
C ALA A 185 14.91 17.42 18.15
N ASP A 186 16.21 17.14 18.11
CA ASP A 186 16.93 16.82 16.88
C ASP A 186 16.52 15.47 16.31
N ILE A 187 16.42 14.45 17.16
CA ILE A 187 16.04 13.10 16.74
C ILE A 187 14.59 13.08 16.26
N THR A 188 13.66 13.67 17.03
CA THR A 188 12.24 13.75 16.66
C THR A 188 12.07 14.45 15.32
N ARG A 189 12.74 15.59 15.12
CA ARG A 189 12.70 16.34 13.87
C ARG A 189 13.29 15.57 12.69
N ALA A 190 14.40 14.86 12.89
CA ALA A 190 15.06 14.11 11.83
C ALA A 190 14.25 12.88 11.40
N LEU A 191 13.71 12.13 12.37
CA LEU A 191 12.84 10.98 12.11
C LEU A 191 11.50 11.41 11.52
N GLY A 192 10.93 12.53 11.98
CA GLY A 192 9.72 13.12 11.40
C GLY A 192 9.88 13.42 9.91
N ARG A 193 10.99 14.04 9.50
CA ARG A 193 11.28 14.27 8.07
C ARG A 193 11.44 12.99 7.27
N ALA A 194 12.14 11.99 7.81
CA ALA A 194 12.30 10.70 7.14
C ALA A 194 10.95 9.98 6.98
N ALA A 195 10.10 10.03 8.01
CA ALA A 195 8.73 9.54 7.95
C ALA A 195 7.90 10.31 6.92
N ASP A 196 7.90 11.64 6.94
CA ASP A 196 7.14 12.46 5.98
C ASP A 196 7.55 12.19 4.53
N ALA A 197 8.86 12.13 4.27
CA ALA A 197 9.40 11.82 2.95
C ALA A 197 8.98 10.44 2.47
N ALA A 198 9.00 9.46 3.38
CA ALA A 198 8.56 8.11 3.12
C ALA A 198 7.10 8.02 2.59
N HIS A 199 6.25 9.00 2.89
CA HIS A 199 4.86 8.99 2.41
C HIS A 199 4.65 9.66 1.06
N ARG A 200 5.51 10.61 0.69
CA ARG A 200 5.15 11.63 -0.32
C ARG A 200 6.23 11.93 -1.35
N GLU A 201 7.44 11.44 -1.16
CA GLU A 201 8.58 11.86 -1.97
C GLU A 201 9.12 10.76 -2.90
N SER A 202 9.99 11.15 -3.83
CA SER A 202 10.65 10.22 -4.76
C SER A 202 11.63 9.31 -4.04
N PRO A 203 11.97 8.12 -4.59
CA PRO A 203 12.93 7.20 -3.98
C PRO A 203 14.27 7.84 -3.59
N VAL A 204 14.81 8.71 -4.44
CA VAL A 204 16.06 9.44 -4.16
C VAL A 204 15.92 10.33 -2.93
N SER A 205 14.79 11.02 -2.80
CA SER A 205 14.51 11.92 -1.68
C SER A 205 14.30 11.16 -0.38
N VAL A 206 13.55 10.05 -0.42
CA VAL A 206 13.37 9.14 0.74
C VAL A 206 14.72 8.65 1.26
N ILE A 207 15.58 8.17 0.35
CA ILE A 207 16.93 7.69 0.70
C ILE A 207 17.77 8.81 1.32
N ASP A 208 17.69 10.03 0.79
CA ASP A 208 18.41 11.18 1.36
C ASP A 208 17.93 11.51 2.78
N GLN A 209 16.62 11.55 3.00
CA GLN A 209 16.07 11.83 4.34
C GLN A 209 16.40 10.70 5.32
N CYS A 210 16.38 9.44 4.90
CA CYS A 210 16.84 8.31 5.73
C CYS A 210 18.32 8.44 6.09
N ARG A 211 19.16 8.86 5.13
CA ARG A 211 20.59 9.10 5.36
C ARG A 211 20.80 10.24 6.36
N ASN A 212 20.08 11.36 6.21
CA ASN A 212 20.18 12.50 7.11
C ASN A 212 19.68 12.15 8.52
N ALA A 213 18.60 11.38 8.63
CA ALA A 213 18.11 10.87 9.91
C ALA A 213 19.10 9.92 10.57
N LEU A 214 19.73 9.01 9.81
CA LEU A 214 20.76 8.12 10.35
C LEU A 214 21.99 8.90 10.83
N VAL A 215 22.45 9.92 10.11
CA VAL A 215 23.56 10.79 10.56
C VAL A 215 23.25 11.40 11.91
N VAL A 216 22.05 11.99 12.04
CA VAL A 216 21.60 12.60 13.30
C VAL A 216 21.59 11.55 14.41
N CYS A 217 20.88 10.44 14.22
CA CYS A 217 20.73 9.42 15.25
C CYS A 217 22.06 8.78 15.64
N LEU A 218 22.88 8.37 14.65
CA LEU A 218 24.16 7.71 14.89
C LEU A 218 25.14 8.59 15.65
N ALA A 219 25.23 9.89 15.31
CA ALA A 219 26.11 10.81 16.01
C ALA A 219 25.72 10.96 17.50
N ARG A 220 24.42 11.09 17.80
CA ARG A 220 23.95 11.19 19.19
C ARG A 220 24.14 9.88 19.97
N TRP A 221 23.90 8.74 19.30
CA TRP A 221 24.14 7.43 19.89
C TRP A 221 25.63 7.23 20.22
N LEU A 222 26.55 7.64 19.35
CA LEU A 222 28.00 7.59 19.62
C LEU A 222 28.42 8.47 20.81
N VAL A 223 27.82 9.66 20.96
CA VAL A 223 28.09 10.52 22.14
C VAL A 223 27.55 9.87 23.42
N GLN A 224 26.34 9.31 23.38
CA GLN A 224 25.69 8.73 24.55
C GLN A 224 26.33 7.41 25.00
N GLU A 225 26.49 6.44 24.10
CA GLU A 225 26.90 5.07 24.43
C GLU A 225 28.41 4.87 24.29
N ASN A 226 29.00 5.34 23.17
CA ASN A 226 30.43 5.15 22.90
C ASN A 226 31.31 6.24 23.55
N ARG A 227 30.70 7.23 24.22
CA ARG A 227 31.39 8.36 24.88
C ARG A 227 32.31 9.14 23.93
N GLU A 228 31.96 9.20 22.65
CA GLU A 228 32.67 10.02 21.68
C GLU A 228 32.50 11.53 22.01
N PRO A 229 33.50 12.38 21.70
CA PRO A 229 33.41 13.81 21.92
C PRO A 229 32.31 14.44 21.06
N HIS A 230 31.71 15.55 21.54
CA HIS A 230 30.63 16.26 20.84
C HIS A 230 30.98 16.75 19.43
N THR A 231 32.27 16.77 19.07
CA THR A 231 32.72 17.08 17.70
C THR A 231 32.10 16.15 16.66
N VAL A 232 31.77 14.90 17.02
CA VAL A 232 31.13 13.93 16.11
C VAL A 232 29.74 14.37 15.66
N LEU A 233 29.07 15.28 16.37
CA LEU A 233 27.74 15.78 16.01
C LEU A 233 27.70 16.57 14.69
N THR A 234 28.87 17.01 14.19
CA THR A 234 29.02 17.77 12.94
C THR A 234 29.52 16.93 11.76
N GLU A 235 29.77 15.64 11.99
CA GLU A 235 30.37 14.77 10.99
C GLU A 235 29.34 14.16 10.03
N ASP A 236 29.84 13.71 8.88
CA ASP A 236 29.02 13.02 7.90
C ASP A 236 28.90 11.51 8.20
N LEU A 237 27.99 10.84 7.48
CA LEU A 237 27.76 9.40 7.68
C LEU A 237 29.03 8.56 7.48
N GLY A 238 29.91 8.98 6.57
CA GLY A 238 31.14 8.24 6.24
C GLY A 238 32.12 8.24 7.41
N GLU A 239 32.35 9.40 8.01
CA GLU A 239 33.22 9.54 9.19
C GLU A 239 32.60 8.89 10.43
N LEU A 240 31.29 9.07 10.66
CA LEU A 240 30.58 8.42 11.78
C LEU A 240 30.69 6.89 11.68
N THR A 241 30.56 6.32 10.49
CA THR A 241 30.67 4.86 10.26
C THR A 241 32.03 4.30 10.68
N LYS A 242 33.12 5.07 10.54
CA LYS A 242 34.47 4.64 10.94
C LYS A 242 34.62 4.59 12.46
N LYS A 243 33.86 5.41 13.19
CA LYS A 243 33.89 5.52 14.66
C LYS A 243 33.02 4.49 15.39
N VAL A 244 32.10 3.85 14.69
CA VAL A 244 31.32 2.74 15.27
C VAL A 244 32.27 1.61 15.67
N SER A 245 32.05 0.93 16.80
CA SER A 245 32.84 -0.25 17.20
C SER A 245 32.70 -1.39 16.17
N ASP A 246 33.70 -2.28 16.08
CA ASP A 246 33.60 -3.49 15.24
C ASP A 246 32.55 -4.49 15.76
N ASP A 247 32.25 -4.46 17.06
CA ASP A 247 31.18 -5.30 17.65
C ASP A 247 29.80 -4.93 17.10
N ASN A 248 29.62 -3.65 16.76
CA ASN A 248 28.38 -3.09 16.20
C ASN A 248 28.34 -3.21 14.66
N HIS A 249 28.67 -4.41 14.16
CA HIS A 249 28.82 -4.71 12.74
C HIS A 249 27.54 -4.45 11.93
N CYS A 250 26.35 -4.69 12.51
CA CYS A 250 25.07 -4.41 11.86
C CYS A 250 24.86 -2.90 11.61
N ILE A 251 25.13 -2.06 12.61
CA ILE A 251 25.04 -0.59 12.48
C ILE A 251 26.00 -0.10 11.40
N LYS A 252 27.25 -0.59 11.40
CA LYS A 252 28.24 -0.30 10.33
C LYS A 252 27.74 -0.70 8.95
N ALA A 253 27.17 -1.89 8.81
CA ALA A 253 26.68 -2.39 7.53
C ALA A 253 25.52 -1.52 7.01
N ILE A 254 24.59 -1.14 7.87
CA ILE A 254 23.47 -0.25 7.55
C ILE A 254 23.95 1.13 7.13
N ALA A 255 24.86 1.74 7.87
CA ALA A 255 25.39 3.05 7.53
C ALA A 255 26.09 3.05 6.15
N ARG A 256 26.86 1.98 5.85
CA ARG A 256 27.46 1.79 4.52
C ARG A 256 26.42 1.55 3.43
N LEU A 257 25.38 0.77 3.72
CA LEU A 257 24.31 0.47 2.78
C LEU A 257 23.55 1.75 2.39
N ILE A 258 23.06 2.50 3.37
CA ILE A 258 22.34 3.77 3.14
C ILE A 258 23.27 4.78 2.44
N GLY A 259 24.54 4.87 2.85
CA GLY A 259 25.52 5.73 2.16
C GLY A 259 25.72 5.37 0.68
N ARG A 260 25.71 4.07 0.35
CA ARG A 260 25.78 3.60 -1.05
C ARG A 260 24.50 3.92 -1.82
N LEU A 261 23.32 3.72 -1.22
CA LEU A 261 22.04 4.07 -1.86
C LEU A 261 21.96 5.58 -2.14
N HIS A 262 22.34 6.41 -1.17
CA HIS A 262 22.39 7.86 -1.34
C HIS A 262 23.35 8.28 -2.48
N ALA A 263 24.53 7.66 -2.57
CA ALA A 263 25.46 7.92 -3.66
C ALA A 263 24.89 7.56 -5.05
N ARG A 264 24.07 6.50 -5.16
CA ARG A 264 23.39 6.12 -6.42
C ARG A 264 22.37 7.15 -6.90
N GLY A 265 21.81 7.95 -5.99
CA GLY A 265 20.91 9.05 -6.33
C GLY A 265 21.60 10.23 -7.01
N LYS A 266 22.94 10.34 -6.92
CA LYS A 266 23.72 11.42 -7.54
C LYS A 266 24.14 11.01 -8.94
N ASP A 267 23.71 11.75 -9.97
CA ASP A 267 23.96 11.42 -11.38
C ASP A 267 25.44 11.17 -11.70
N ASN A 268 26.35 12.00 -11.18
CA ASN A 268 27.79 11.86 -11.40
C ASN A 268 28.36 10.58 -10.77
N GLU A 269 27.96 10.24 -9.55
CA GLU A 269 28.42 9.01 -8.89
C GLU A 269 27.76 7.77 -9.51
N ARG A 270 26.52 7.89 -9.97
CA ARG A 270 25.82 6.83 -10.70
C ARG A 270 26.54 6.48 -12.01
N LEU A 271 26.90 7.49 -12.79
CA LEU A 271 27.67 7.32 -14.02
C LEU A 271 29.04 6.71 -13.74
N ARG A 272 29.76 7.24 -12.74
CA ARG A 272 31.08 6.76 -12.31
C ARG A 272 31.07 5.29 -11.90
N ARG A 273 30.01 4.82 -11.25
CA ARG A 273 29.88 3.45 -10.73
C ARG A 273 29.04 2.52 -11.61
N GLN A 274 28.53 3.01 -12.73
CA GLN A 274 27.63 2.29 -13.63
C GLN A 274 26.44 1.64 -12.90
N SER A 275 25.87 2.33 -11.90
CA SER A 275 24.77 1.80 -11.09
C SER A 275 23.40 2.17 -11.68
N ARG A 276 22.37 1.35 -11.42
CA ARG A 276 20.98 1.69 -11.74
C ARG A 276 20.47 2.88 -10.92
N THR A 277 19.44 3.55 -11.42
CA THR A 277 18.69 4.57 -10.69
C THR A 277 17.96 3.94 -9.50
N PRO A 278 17.94 4.60 -8.33
CA PRO A 278 17.15 4.14 -7.20
C PRO A 278 15.68 3.99 -7.54
N ASP A 279 15.09 2.87 -7.10
CA ASP A 279 13.66 2.58 -7.25
C ASP A 279 12.98 2.50 -5.87
N GLU A 280 11.69 2.21 -5.91
CA GLU A 280 10.84 2.10 -4.72
C GLU A 280 11.34 1.02 -3.73
N ASP A 281 11.92 -0.07 -4.23
CA ASP A 281 12.44 -1.14 -3.39
C ASP A 281 13.72 -0.69 -2.65
N ASP A 282 14.56 0.15 -3.27
CA ASP A 282 15.69 0.77 -2.57
C ASP A 282 15.27 1.75 -1.48
N ALA A 283 14.20 2.51 -1.73
CA ALA A 283 13.63 3.42 -0.75
C ALA A 283 13.12 2.63 0.47
N ASP A 284 12.41 1.51 0.24
CA ASP A 284 11.89 0.65 1.31
C ASP A 284 13.02 0.03 2.12
N LEU A 285 14.07 -0.44 1.43
CA LEU A 285 15.27 -0.93 2.08
C LEU A 285 15.92 0.15 2.97
N ALA A 286 15.99 1.40 2.52
CA ALA A 286 16.59 2.49 3.30
C ALA A 286 15.80 2.78 4.58
N VAL A 287 14.46 2.84 4.50
CA VAL A 287 13.59 3.05 5.67
C VAL A 287 13.68 1.88 6.64
N GLN A 288 13.60 0.64 6.15
CA GLN A 288 13.73 -0.55 6.99
C GLN A 288 15.10 -0.63 7.67
N SER A 289 16.16 -0.25 6.95
CA SER A 289 17.52 -0.20 7.48
C SER A 289 17.66 0.85 8.60
N LEU A 290 17.07 2.04 8.41
CA LEU A 290 17.01 3.05 9.46
C LEU A 290 16.25 2.54 10.69
N GLY A 291 15.08 1.93 10.49
CA GLY A 291 14.31 1.32 11.58
C GLY A 291 15.06 0.21 12.31
N PHE A 292 15.84 -0.60 11.60
CA PHE A 292 16.72 -1.60 12.21
C PHE A 292 17.83 -0.95 13.05
N ALA A 293 18.49 0.09 12.54
CA ALA A 293 19.53 0.81 13.29
C ALA A 293 19.00 1.38 14.61
N LEU A 294 17.77 1.94 14.61
CA LEU A 294 17.12 2.42 15.82
C LEU A 294 16.89 1.30 16.86
N ARG A 295 16.65 0.06 16.43
CA ARG A 295 16.55 -1.12 17.33
C ARG A 295 17.89 -1.48 17.92
N GLU A 296 18.94 -1.48 17.11
CA GLU A 296 20.30 -1.75 17.57
C GLU A 296 20.82 -0.68 18.53
N PHE A 297 20.37 0.57 18.39
CA PHE A 297 20.65 1.63 19.37
C PHE A 297 19.97 1.40 20.72
N GLY A 298 19.02 0.46 20.81
CA GLY A 298 18.24 0.19 22.01
C GLY A 298 17.12 1.21 22.28
N TRP A 299 16.86 2.12 21.34
CA TRP A 299 15.98 3.29 21.55
C TRP A 299 14.49 3.05 21.34
N ILE A 300 14.09 1.86 20.91
CA ILE A 300 12.70 1.59 20.53
C ILE A 300 11.86 1.40 21.79
N ALA A 301 10.61 1.88 21.75
CA ALA A 301 9.61 1.51 22.74
C ALA A 301 9.40 -0.01 22.71
N THR A 302 9.84 -0.70 23.75
CA THR A 302 9.46 -2.10 23.97
C THR A 302 8.00 -2.08 24.34
N ASN A 303 7.12 -2.52 23.44
CA ASN A 303 5.79 -2.94 23.85
C ASN A 303 6.01 -4.09 24.85
N VAL A 304 5.85 -3.79 26.13
CA VAL A 304 5.59 -4.83 27.12
C VAL A 304 4.29 -5.50 26.64
N PRO A 305 4.27 -6.84 26.52
CA PRO A 305 3.12 -7.57 26.00
C PRO A 305 1.83 -7.28 26.75
#